data_AF-A0AAD6RIY5-F1
#
_entry.id   AF-A0AAD6RIY5-F1
#
_cell.length_a   1.000
_cell.length_b   1.000
_cell.length_c   1.000
_cell.angle_alpha   90.00
_cell.angle_beta   90.00
_cell.angle_gamma   90.00
#
_symmetry.space_group_name_H-M   'P 1'
#
loop_
_entity.id
_entity.type
_entity.pdbx_description
1 polymer ?
#
loop_
_entity_poly.entity_id
_entity_poly.type
_entity_poly.pdbx_seq_one_letter_code
_entity_poly.pdbx_strand_id
1 'polypeptide(L)' 'MNWVQRKIYLYNVTFGLFMLDWWERYLFNILVIVLMWFIFYNGSRYVTDFCKRFNFFKTRSIPAYLT' A
#
# COMPACT_ATOMS: atom_id res chain seq x y z
N MET A 1 -23.73 23.90 -15.77
CA MET A 1 -22.88 23.18 -14.79
C MET A 1 -23.00 23.84 -13.44
N ASN A 2 -23.76 23.25 -12.51
CA ASN A 2 -23.96 23.81 -11.18
C ASN A 2 -22.68 23.66 -10.35
N TRP A 3 -21.91 24.75 -10.29
CA TRP A 3 -20.69 24.84 -9.48
C TRP A 3 -20.92 24.45 -8.01
N VAL A 4 -22.12 24.72 -7.50
CA VAL A 4 -22.59 24.32 -6.17
C VAL A 4 -22.64 22.79 -5.97
N GLN A 5 -23.10 22.04 -6.97
CA GLN A 5 -23.15 20.57 -6.91
C GLN A 5 -21.73 19.97 -6.85
N ARG A 6 -20.79 20.57 -7.58
CA ARG A 6 -19.38 20.17 -7.55
C ARG A 6 -18.76 20.42 -6.17
N LYS A 7 -19.08 21.55 -5.54
CA LYS A 7 -18.68 21.85 -4.16
C LYS A 7 -19.26 20.82 -3.21
N ILE A 8 -20.56 20.54 -3.25
CA ILE A 8 -21.23 19.56 -2.37
C ILE A 8 -20.64 18.15 -2.51
N TYR A 9 -20.32 17.71 -3.73
CA TYR A 9 -19.67 16.41 -3.93
C TYR A 9 -18.28 16.33 -3.29
N LEU A 10 -17.47 17.38 -3.47
CA LEU A 10 -16.16 17.50 -2.81
C LEU A 10 -16.29 17.58 -1.28
N TYR A 11 -17.28 18.31 -0.76
CA TYR A 11 -17.56 18.34 0.67
C TYR A 11 -17.99 16.96 1.17
N ASN A 12 -18.89 16.25 0.49
CA ASN A 12 -19.31 14.91 0.91
C ASN A 12 -18.18 13.87 0.84
N VAL A 13 -17.30 13.91 -0.15
CA VAL A 13 -16.19 12.94 -0.23
C VAL A 13 -15.07 13.26 0.78
N THR A 14 -14.77 14.54 1.01
CA THR A 14 -13.71 14.96 1.93
C THR A 14 -14.19 14.96 3.39
N PHE A 15 -15.37 15.51 3.65
CA PHE A 15 -15.98 15.49 4.98
C PHE A 15 -16.61 14.14 5.29
N GLY A 16 -17.21 13.39 4.36
CA GLY A 16 -17.79 12.07 4.68
C GLY A 16 -16.79 11.07 5.26
N LEU A 17 -15.51 11.15 4.89
CA LEU A 17 -14.43 10.38 5.49
C LEU A 17 -13.92 10.98 6.83
N PHE A 18 -14.12 12.29 7.03
CA PHE A 18 -13.72 13.07 8.21
C PHE A 18 -14.84 13.28 9.24
N MET A 19 -16.08 12.92 8.89
CA MET A 19 -17.31 13.06 9.68
C MET A 19 -17.59 11.82 10.52
N LEU A 20 -16.81 10.74 10.34
CA LEU A 20 -16.78 9.64 11.29
C LEU A 20 -16.59 10.23 12.70
N ASP A 21 -17.40 9.75 13.66
CA ASP A 21 -17.31 10.15 15.05
C ASP A 21 -15.85 10.07 15.52
N TRP A 22 -15.47 10.89 16.51
CA TRP A 22 -14.07 10.98 16.94
C TRP A 22 -13.46 9.59 17.18
N TRP A 23 -14.26 8.64 17.68
CA TRP A 23 -13.89 7.24 17.89
C TRP A 23 -13.74 6.42 16.59
N GLU A 24 -14.66 6.57 15.63
CA GLU A 24 -14.61 5.85 14.36
C GLU A 24 -13.39 6.27 13.52
N ARG A 25 -12.97 7.54 13.63
CA ARG A 25 -11.77 8.04 12.96
C ARG A 25 -10.49 7.36 13.47
N TYR A 26 -10.44 6.99 14.75
CA TYR A 26 -9.35 6.17 15.28
C TYR A 26 -9.42 4.73 14.74
N LEU A 27 -10.61 4.12 14.71
CA LEU A 27 -10.79 2.79 14.14
C LEU A 27 -10.36 2.71 12.68
N PHE A 28 -10.75 3.69 11.85
CA PHE A 28 -10.42 3.70 10.42
C PHE A 28 -8.91 3.85 10.19
N ASN A 29 -8.24 4.71 10.96
CA ASN A 29 -6.78 4.86 10.88
C ASN A 29 -6.05 3.57 11.26
N ILE A 30 -6.47 2.90 12.33
CA ILE A 30 -5.89 1.61 12.73
C ILE A 30 -6.14 0.55 11.65
N LEU A 31 -7.35 0.49 11.09
CA LEU A 31 -7.69 -0.41 9.98
C LEU A 31 -6.79 -0.18 8.76
N VAL A 32 -6.59 1.07 8.36
CA VAL A 32 -5.71 1.41 7.22
C VAL A 32 -4.27 1.00 7.52
N ILE A 33 -3.75 1.28 8.72
CA ILE A 33 -2.39 0.88 9.12
C ILE A 33 -2.23 -0.64 9.08
N VAL A 34 -3.18 -1.39 9.64
CA VAL A 34 -3.16 -2.86 9.66
C VAL A 34 -3.29 -3.43 8.24
N LEU A 35 -4.14 -2.83 7.40
CA LEU A 35 -4.30 -3.23 6.00
C LEU A 35 -3.01 -3.00 5.21
N MET A 36 -2.40 -1.83 5.37
CA MET A 36 -1.14 -1.48 4.71
C MET A 36 -0.02 -2.45 5.15
N TRP A 37 0.04 -2.74 6.45
CA TRP A 37 0.95 -3.73 7.01
C TRP A 37 0.72 -5.13 6.44
N PHE A 38 -0.55 -5.55 6.31
CA PHE A 38 -0.91 -6.84 5.73
C PHE A 38 -0.45 -6.95 4.28
N ILE A 39 -0.71 -5.91 3.46
CA ILE A 39 -0.26 -5.88 2.06
C ILE A 39 1.27 -5.89 1.99
N PHE A 40 1.95 -5.15 2.84
CA PHE A 40 3.41 -5.13 2.86
C PHE A 40 4.01 -6.47 3.29
N TYR A 41 3.45 -7.14 4.30
CA TYR A 41 3.91 -8.46 4.74
C TYR A 41 3.71 -9.52 3.65
N ASN A 42 2.54 -9.54 3.02
CA ASN A 42 2.25 -10.46 1.91
C ASN A 42 3.11 -10.14 0.68
N GLY A 43 3.15 -8.86 0.27
CA GLY A 43 3.92 -8.38 -0.87
C GLY A 43 5.43 -8.60 -0.71
N SER A 44 5.97 -8.35 0.47
CA SER A 44 7.39 -8.59 0.76
C SER A 44 7.76 -10.05 0.58
N ARG A 45 6.89 -11.00 0.98
CA ARG A 45 7.14 -12.43 0.74
C ARG A 45 7.28 -12.74 -0.76
N TYR A 46 6.35 -12.25 -1.57
CA TYR A 46 6.43 -12.40 -3.03
C TYR A 46 7.68 -11.75 -3.64
N VAL A 47 8.03 -10.54 -3.19
CA VAL A 47 9.23 -9.82 -3.65
C VAL A 47 10.51 -10.55 -3.22
N THR A 48 10.54 -11.11 -2.02
CA THR A 48 11.71 -11.83 -1.51
C THR A 48 11.96 -13.11 -2.30
N ASP A 49 10.90 -13.86 -2.63
CA ASP A 49 11.00 -15.04 -3.49
C ASP A 49 11.43 -14.67 -4.92
N PHE A 50 10.96 -13.55 -5.46
CA PHE A 50 11.42 -13.04 -6.76
C PHE A 50 12.89 -12.59 -6.73
N CYS A 51 13.30 -11.89 -5.66
CA CYS A 51 14.66 -11.37 -5.48
C CYS A 51 15.68 -12.50 -5.26
N LYS A 52 15.29 -13.59 -4.58
CA LYS A 52 16.11 -14.81 -4.50
C LYS A 52 16.33 -15.43 -5.88
N ARG A 53 15.28 -15.47 -6.72
CA ARG A 53 15.37 -16.01 -8.08
C ARG A 53 16.25 -15.14 -8.98
N PHE A 54 16.16 -13.82 -8.83
CA PHE A 54 17.01 -12.87 -9.55
C PHE A 54 18.49 -12.96 -9.13
N ASN A 55 18.77 -13.07 -7.83
CA ASN A 55 20.14 -13.28 -7.34
C ASN A 55 20.71 -14.63 -7.77
N PHE A 56 19.89 -15.68 -7.83
CA PHE A 56 20.32 -16.99 -8.35
C PHE A 56 20.73 -16.94 -9.83
N PHE A 57 20.01 -16.17 -10.66
CA PHE A 57 20.44 -15.93 -12.04
C PHE A 57 21.76 -15.14 -12.10
N LYS A 58 21.96 -14.18 -11.19
CA LYS A 58 23.19 -13.39 -11.14
C LYS A 58 24.42 -14.18 -10.69
N THR A 59 24.28 -15.13 -9.77
CA THR A 59 25.39 -16.01 -9.36
C THR A 59 25.69 -17.13 -10.35
N ARG A 60 24.70 -17.57 -11.15
CA ARG A 60 24.93 -18.59 -12.20
C ARG A 60 25.63 -18.03 -13.45
N SER A 61 25.67 -16.71 -13.63
CA SER A 61 26.39 -16.02 -14.71
C SER A 61 27.83 -15.62 -14.39
N ILE A 62 28.30 -15.80 -13.14
CA ILE A 62 29.70 -15.55 -12.77
C ILE A 62 30.39 -16.91 -12.80
N PRO A 63 31.23 -17.20 -13.80
CA PRO A 63 31.88 -18.48 -13.88
C PRO A 63 32.99 -18.56 -12.81
N ALA A 64 33.04 -19.71 -12.13
CA ALA A 64 33.87 -19.99 -10.96
C ALA A 64 35.40 -20.04 -11.22
N TYR A 65 35.89 -19.43 -12.29
CA TYR A 65 37.32 -19.38 -12.64
C TYR A 65 37.99 -18.01 -12.36
N LEU A 66 37.27 -17.07 -11.73
CA LEU A 66 37.74 -15.71 -11.45
C LEU A 66 37.92 -15.39 -9.95
N THR A 67 37.98 -16.42 -9.09
CA THR A 67 38.39 -16.34 -7.66
C THR A 67 39.52 -17.30 -7.41
#